data_AF-A0A0C3EGA5-F1
#
_entry.id   AF-A0A0C3EGA5-F1
#
_cell.length_a   1.000
_cell.length_b   1.000
_cell.length_c   1.000
_cell.angle_alpha   90.00
_cell.angle_beta   90.00
_cell.angle_gamma   90.00
#
_symmetry.space_group_name_H-M   'P 1'
#
loop_
_entity.id
_entity.type
_entity.pdbx_description
1 polymer ?
#
loop_
_entity_poly.entity_id
_entity_poly.type
_entity_poly.pdbx_seq_one_letter_code
_entity_poly.pdbx_strand_id
1 'polypeptide(L)'
;MWEEHWPALELFLAMRTQWRTAIGMAGGQRLGIDYTSLYGHPKFARLDYDEQDKLLGQIQHIEAGALAAFNDQSHLAEQEAEQQAQVTEIIEKRAELSFLQEEQQRINVRELMNVMDLPADYRSDGAFVA
;
A
#
# COMPACT_ATOMS: atom_id res chain seq x y z
N MET A 1 11.86 27.22 -6.71
CA MET A 1 13.22 27.01 -6.16
C MET A 1 14.10 28.13 -6.71
N TRP A 2 14.89 28.78 -5.86
CA TRP A 2 15.72 29.93 -6.26
C TRP A 2 17.04 29.48 -6.91
N GLU A 3 17.60 30.29 -7.81
CA GLU A 3 18.80 29.94 -8.61
C GLU A 3 19.99 29.48 -7.75
N GLU A 4 20.13 30.03 -6.55
CA GLU A 4 21.19 29.72 -5.58
C GLU A 4 21.20 28.26 -5.10
N HIS A 5 20.05 27.57 -5.16
CA HIS A 5 19.92 26.16 -4.74
C HIS A 5 19.94 25.19 -5.92
N TRP A 6 20.05 25.70 -7.15
CA TRP A 6 20.08 24.88 -8.36
C TRP A 6 21.24 23.87 -8.37
N PRO A 7 22.48 24.25 -7.96
CA PRO A 7 23.58 23.29 -7.89
C PRO A 7 23.33 22.14 -6.91
N ALA A 8 22.72 22.41 -5.76
CA ALA A 8 22.36 21.39 -4.77
C ALA A 8 21.32 20.43 -5.32
N LEU A 9 20.28 20.95 -5.98
CA LEU A 9 19.26 20.11 -6.60
C LEU A 9 19.84 19.25 -7.72
N GLU A 10 20.65 19.82 -8.61
CA GLU A 10 21.27 19.06 -9.69
C GLU A 10 22.12 17.90 -9.15
N LEU A 11 22.92 18.16 -8.12
CA LEU A 11 23.74 17.14 -7.51
C LEU A 11 22.90 16.08 -6.79
N PHE A 12 21.86 16.50 -6.06
CA PHE A 12 20.90 15.59 -5.44
C PHE A 12 20.20 14.69 -6.47
N LEU A 13 19.77 15.26 -7.61
CA LEU A 13 19.14 14.50 -8.70
C LEU A 13 20.12 13.57 -9.42
N ALA A 14 21.40 13.94 -9.53
CA ALA A 14 22.43 13.04 -10.03
C ALA A 14 22.61 11.82 -9.10
N MET A 15 22.37 12.00 -7.81
CA MET A 15 22.44 10.97 -6.77
C MET A 15 21.14 10.18 -6.56
N ARG A 16 20.09 10.41 -7.37
CA ARG A 16 18.73 9.87 -7.16
C ARG A 16 18.62 8.34 -7.05
N THR A 17 19.59 7.59 -7.56
CA THR A 17 19.61 6.12 -7.50
C THR A 17 20.49 5.57 -6.38
N GLN A 18 21.25 6.42 -5.70
CA GLN A 18 22.26 6.06 -4.71
C GLN A 18 21.70 6.20 -3.29
N TRP A 19 20.53 5.60 -3.06
CA TRP A 19 19.89 5.56 -1.75
C TRP A 19 20.33 4.33 -0.99
N ARG A 20 20.72 4.53 0.26
CA ARG A 20 20.88 3.44 1.21
C ARG A 20 19.50 2.96 1.62
N THR A 21 19.28 1.66 1.49
CA THR A 21 18.02 1.01 1.86
C THR A 21 18.30 -0.06 2.90
N ALA A 22 17.44 -0.15 3.91
CA ALA A 22 17.40 -1.25 4.85
C ALA A 22 16.16 -2.09 4.55
N ILE A 23 16.35 -3.40 4.38
CA ILE A 23 15.25 -4.34 4.21
C ILE A 23 15.14 -5.12 5.51
N GLY A 24 13.98 -5.01 6.17
CA GLY A 24 13.66 -5.72 7.40
C GLY A 24 12.32 -6.45 7.30
N MET A 25 11.88 -7.02 8.42
CA MET A 25 10.58 -7.72 8.51
C MET A 25 9.40 -6.78 8.24
N ALA A 26 9.57 -5.47 8.45
CA ALA A 26 8.59 -4.43 8.16
C ALA A 26 8.72 -3.84 6.74
N GLY A 27 9.44 -4.50 5.83
CA GLY A 27 9.64 -4.03 4.46
C GLY A 27 10.94 -3.25 4.24
N GLY A 28 11.04 -2.60 3.07
CA GLY A 28 12.20 -1.83 2.64
C GLY A 28 12.06 -0.34 2.96
N GLN A 29 12.93 0.19 3.82
CA GLN A 29 12.98 1.61 4.16
C GLN A 29 14.21 2.27 3.53
N ARG A 30 14.06 3.52 3.07
CA ARG A 30 15.19 4.35 2.63
C ARG A 30 15.76 5.05 3.85
N LEU A 31 17.07 4.91 4.08
CA LEU A 31 17.77 5.52 5.22
C LEU A 31 18.34 6.90 4.89
N GLY A 32 18.69 7.13 3.63
CA GLY A 32 19.34 8.36 3.19
C GLY A 32 20.17 8.17 1.93
N ILE A 33 20.77 9.25 1.45
CA ILE A 33 21.73 9.21 0.33
C ILE A 33 23.07 8.62 0.79
N ASP A 34 23.78 7.95 -0.12
CA ASP A 34 25.13 7.49 0.16
C ASP A 34 26.14 8.66 0.11
N TYR A 35 26.52 9.15 1.29
CA TYR A 35 27.50 10.22 1.42
C TYR A 35 28.88 9.86 0.86
N THR A 36 29.28 8.59 0.85
CA THR A 36 30.56 8.18 0.24
C THR A 36 30.55 8.50 -1.25
N SER A 37 29.42 8.24 -1.91
CA SER A 37 29.23 8.55 -3.33
C SER A 37 29.10 10.05 -3.57
N LEU A 38 28.54 10.82 -2.62
CA LEU A 38 28.50 12.30 -2.69
C LEU A 38 29.91 12.89 -2.66
N TYR A 39 30.74 12.49 -1.68
CA TYR A 39 32.11 12.98 -1.56
C TYR A 39 33.00 12.57 -2.74
N GLY A 40 32.72 11.43 -3.38
CA GLY A 40 33.40 10.99 -4.60
C GLY A 40 32.92 11.69 -5.87
N HIS A 41 31.80 12.42 -5.84
CA HIS A 41 31.22 13.00 -7.03
C HIS A 41 32.06 14.20 -7.54
N PRO A 42 32.46 14.24 -8.83
CA PRO A 42 33.35 15.29 -9.34
C PRO A 42 32.83 16.73 -9.16
N LYS A 43 31.51 16.94 -9.18
CA LYS A 43 30.90 18.26 -8.90
C LYS A 43 31.03 18.70 -7.43
N PHE A 44 31.22 17.77 -6.50
CA PHE A 44 31.37 18.06 -5.08
C PHE A 44 32.86 18.13 -4.69
N ALA A 45 33.64 17.13 -5.09
CA ALA A 45 35.05 16.97 -4.70
C ALA A 45 35.99 18.08 -5.19
N ARG A 46 35.57 18.87 -6.18
CA ARG A 46 36.39 19.96 -6.76
C ARG A 46 36.15 21.32 -6.12
N LEU A 47 35.15 21.43 -5.25
CA LEU A 47 34.79 22.68 -4.59
C LEU A 47 35.72 22.98 -3.43
N ASP A 48 35.80 24.25 -3.03
CA ASP A 48 36.53 24.62 -1.81
C ASP A 48 35.75 24.18 -0.55
N TYR A 49 36.43 24.14 0.60
CA TYR A 49 35.85 23.66 1.85
C TYR A 49 34.54 24.39 2.23
N ASP A 50 34.54 25.73 2.18
CA ASP A 50 33.37 26.54 2.53
C ASP A 50 32.20 26.33 1.55
N GLU A 51 32.50 26.03 0.28
CA GLU A 51 31.50 25.75 -0.74
C GLU A 51 30.92 24.34 -0.57
N GLN A 52 31.76 23.37 -0.21
CA GLN A 52 31.33 22.02 0.11
C GLN A 52 30.38 22.00 1.30
N ASP A 53 30.69 22.74 2.38
CA ASP A 53 29.85 22.80 3.58
C ASP A 53 28.47 23.40 3.28
N LYS A 54 28.42 24.51 2.54
CA LYS A 54 27.15 25.12 2.10
C LYS A 54 26.34 24.18 1.22
N LEU A 55 26.98 23.53 0.25
CA LEU A 55 26.31 22.63 -0.68
C LEU A 55 25.78 21.39 0.03
N LEU A 56 26.56 20.84 0.97
CA LEU A 56 26.16 19.72 1.81
C LEU A 56 24.93 20.07 2.64
N GLY A 57 24.91 21.23 3.29
CA GLY A 57 23.76 21.67 4.09
C GLY A 57 22.47 21.80 3.28
N GLN A 58 22.57 22.27 2.03
CA GLN A 58 21.43 22.34 1.11
C GLN A 58 20.96 20.94 0.69
N ILE A 59 21.89 20.02 0.38
CA ILE A 59 21.57 18.64 0.03
C ILE A 59 20.89 17.91 1.18
N GLN A 60 21.35 18.10 2.42
CA GLN A 60 20.74 17.55 3.62
C GLN A 60 19.30 18.04 3.83
N HIS A 61 19.02 19.31 3.51
CA HIS A 61 17.65 19.83 3.56
C HIS A 61 16.74 19.16 2.52
N ILE A 62 17.24 18.97 1.30
CA ILE A 62 16.49 18.27 0.25
C ILE A 62 16.28 16.80 0.63
N GLU A 63 17.31 16.14 1.16
CA GLU A 63 17.25 14.76 1.64
C GLU A 63 16.20 14.59 2.74
N ALA A 64 16.17 15.47 3.74
CA ALA A 64 15.20 15.41 4.82
C ALA A 64 13.75 15.48 4.29
N GLY A 65 13.49 16.39 3.34
CA GLY A 65 12.18 16.49 2.68
C GLY A 65 11.83 15.25 1.85
N ALA A 66 12.81 14.69 1.13
CA ALA A 66 12.60 13.47 0.35
C ALA A 66 12.35 12.24 1.23
N LEU A 67 13.06 12.10 2.36
CA LEU A 67 12.84 11.03 3.33
C LEU A 67 11.44 11.10 3.95
N ALA A 68 10.98 12.29 4.32
CA ALA A 68 9.61 12.49 4.80
C ALA A 68 8.58 12.01 3.76
N ALA A 69 8.73 12.43 2.50
CA ALA A 69 7.84 12.02 1.42
C ALA A 69 7.87 10.50 1.16
N PHE A 70 9.02 9.85 1.29
CA PHE A 70 9.12 8.39 1.16
C PHE A 70 8.43 7.65 2.30
N ASN A 71 8.57 8.14 3.54
CA ASN A 71 7.92 7.54 4.69
C ASN A 71 6.39 7.65 4.59
N ASP A 72 5.89 8.81 4.15
CA ASP A 72 4.46 9.02 3.92
C ASP A 72 3.91 8.05 2.86
N GLN A 73 4.63 7.85 1.75
CA GLN A 73 4.24 6.88 0.71
C GLN A 73 4.23 5.44 1.22
N SER A 74 5.23 5.06 2.03
CA SER A 74 5.29 3.75 2.65
C SER A 74 4.09 3.50 3.58
N HIS A 75 3.77 4.48 4.43
CA HIS A 75 2.62 4.36 5.33
C HIS A 75 1.28 4.29 4.60
N LEU A 76 1.10 5.07 3.52
CA LEU A 76 -0.11 4.99 2.71
C LEU A 76 -0.26 3.60 2.06
N ALA A 77 0.83 3.04 1.51
CA ALA A 77 0.80 1.71 0.92
C ALA A 77 0.48 0.62 1.94
N GLU A 78 1.00 0.73 3.17
CA GLU A 78 0.66 -0.17 4.29
C GLU A 78 -0.83 -0.10 4.63
N GLN A 79 -1.38 1.12 4.77
CA GLN A 79 -2.80 1.32 5.08
C GLN A 79 -3.71 0.79 3.97
N GLU A 80 -3.37 1.01 2.70
CA GLU A 80 -4.13 0.48 1.56
C GLU A 80 -4.12 -1.05 1.54
N ALA A 81 -2.98 -1.68 1.82
CA ALA A 81 -2.87 -3.14 1.90
C ALA A 81 -3.71 -3.71 3.05
N GLU A 82 -3.66 -3.08 4.23
CA GLU A 82 -4.49 -3.47 5.38
C GLU A 82 -5.99 -3.33 5.08
N GLN A 83 -6.39 -2.23 4.44
CA GLN A 83 -7.79 -2.01 4.04
C GLN A 83 -8.25 -3.06 3.02
N GLN A 84 -7.42 -3.38 2.03
CA GLN A 84 -7.72 -4.43 1.06
C GLN A 84 -7.89 -5.81 1.72
N ALA A 85 -7.03 -6.14 2.70
CA ALA A 85 -7.14 -7.38 3.46
C ALA A 85 -8.45 -7.44 4.27
N GLN A 86 -8.80 -6.36 4.97
CA GLN A 86 -10.06 -6.27 5.72
C GLN A 86 -11.29 -6.37 4.82
N VAL A 87 -11.29 -5.68 3.67
CA VAL A 87 -12.39 -5.75 2.69
C VAL A 87 -12.55 -7.18 2.18
N THR A 88 -11.44 -7.85 1.87
CA THR A 88 -11.46 -9.26 1.41
C THR A 88 -12.07 -10.17 2.47
N GLU A 89 -11.62 -10.04 3.73
CA GLU A 89 -12.17 -10.82 4.85
C GLU A 89 -13.67 -10.59 5.06
N ILE A 90 -14.13 -9.34 4.92
CA ILE A 90 -15.56 -9.00 5.03
C ILE A 90 -16.35 -9.64 3.88
N ILE A 91 -15.82 -9.63 2.66
CA ILE A 91 -16.47 -10.24 1.50
C ILE A 91 -16.60 -11.76 1.71
N GLU A 92 -15.55 -12.42 2.18
CA GLU A 92 -15.54 -13.85 2.48
C GLU A 92 -16.59 -14.19 3.55
N LYS A 93 -16.56 -13.51 4.70
CA LYS A 93 -17.56 -13.70 5.76
C LYS A 93 -18.99 -13.46 5.29
N ARG A 94 -19.20 -12.45 4.45
CA ARG A 94 -20.53 -12.17 3.88
C ARG A 94 -20.98 -13.28 2.94
N ALA A 95 -20.09 -13.84 2.14
CA ALA A 95 -20.39 -14.97 1.26
C ALA A 95 -20.77 -16.22 2.06
N GLU A 96 -20.04 -16.52 3.14
CA GLU A 96 -20.35 -17.63 4.05
C GLU A 96 -21.73 -17.48 4.70
N LEU A 97 -22.05 -16.29 5.23
CA LEU A 97 -23.36 -16.03 5.82
C LEU A 97 -24.51 -16.16 4.81
N SER A 98 -24.30 -15.67 3.58
CA SER A 98 -25.28 -15.82 2.50
C SER A 98 -25.56 -17.29 2.21
N PHE A 99 -24.51 -18.11 2.12
CA PHE A 99 -24.62 -19.55 1.89
C PHE A 99 -25.40 -20.25 3.02
N LEU A 100 -25.07 -19.97 4.28
CA LEU A 100 -25.78 -20.54 5.43
C LEU A 100 -27.25 -20.12 5.49
N GLN A 101 -27.53 -18.86 5.13
CA GLN A 101 -28.90 -18.35 5.07
C GLN A 101 -29.72 -19.07 3.99
N GLU A 102 -29.15 -19.31 2.81
CA GLU A 102 -29.81 -20.07 1.74
C GLU A 102 -30.11 -21.50 2.16
N GLU A 103 -29.15 -22.19 2.80
CA GLU A 103 -29.37 -23.54 3.33
C GLU A 103 -30.47 -23.56 4.39
N GLN A 104 -30.49 -22.59 5.32
CA GLN A 104 -31.55 -22.48 6.32
C GLN A 104 -32.92 -22.22 5.67
N GLN A 105 -32.98 -21.38 4.63
CA GLN A 105 -34.22 -21.14 3.88
C GLN A 105 -34.72 -22.41 3.21
N ARG A 106 -33.84 -23.20 2.59
CA ARG A 106 -34.19 -24.49 1.97
C ARG A 106 -34.74 -25.48 2.99
N ILE A 107 -34.11 -25.57 4.16
CA ILE A 107 -34.59 -26.41 5.27
C ILE A 107 -35.97 -25.92 5.72
N ASN A 108 -36.14 -24.62 5.97
CA ASN A 108 -37.42 -24.06 6.41
C ASN A 108 -38.55 -24.31 5.40
N VAL A 109 -38.30 -24.16 4.09
CA VAL A 109 -39.29 -24.47 3.05
C VAL A 109 -39.67 -25.95 3.09
N ARG A 110 -38.68 -26.85 3.21
CA ARG A 110 -38.92 -28.28 3.31
C ARG A 110 -39.74 -28.66 4.54
N GLU A 111 -39.44 -28.06 5.69
CA GLU A 111 -40.22 -28.29 6.91
C GLU A 111 -41.66 -27.76 6.78
N LEU A 112 -41.85 -26.59 6.15
CA LEU A 112 -43.20 -26.08 5.85
C LEU A 112 -43.98 -27.03 4.94
N MET A 113 -43.33 -27.63 3.93
CA MET A 113 -43.94 -28.63 3.06
C MET A 113 -44.33 -29.89 3.84
N ASN A 114 -43.47 -30.37 4.74
CA ASN A 114 -43.76 -31.51 5.62
C ASN A 114 -44.97 -31.24 6.53
N VAL A 115 -45.04 -30.04 7.14
CA VAL A 115 -46.15 -29.66 8.04
C VAL A 115 -47.48 -29.54 7.30
N MET A 116 -47.46 -29.12 6.04
CA MET A 116 -48.66 -29.03 5.18
C MET A 116 -49.04 -30.36 4.52
N ASP A 117 -48.32 -31.45 4.81
CA ASP A 117 -48.52 -32.80 4.24
C ASP A 117 -48.48 -32.79 2.70
N LEU A 118 -47.66 -31.90 2.12
CA LEU A 118 -47.48 -31.79 0.68
C LEU A 118 -46.54 -32.91 0.18
N PRO A 119 -46.86 -33.55 -0.96
CA PRO A 119 -46.04 -34.62 -1.50
C PRO A 119 -44.66 -34.11 -1.94
N ALA A 120 -43.65 -34.97 -1.87
CA ALA A 120 -42.24 -34.60 -2.08
C ALA A 120 -41.91 -34.10 -3.51
N ASP A 121 -42.82 -34.29 -4.47
CA ASP A 121 -42.76 -33.83 -5.85
C ASP A 121 -43.40 -32.45 -6.07
N TYR A 122 -43.93 -31.82 -5.02
CA TYR A 122 -44.56 -30.50 -5.09
C TYR A 122 -43.51 -29.41 -5.37
N ARG A 123 -43.38 -29.00 -6.63
CA ARG A 123 -42.49 -27.89 -7.04
C ARG A 123 -43.07 -26.55 -6.60
N SER A 124 -42.29 -25.77 -5.87
CA SER A 124 -42.60 -24.39 -5.44
C SER A 124 -42.67 -23.36 -6.59
N ASP A 125 -42.44 -23.76 -7.84
CA ASP A 125 -42.37 -22.89 -9.03
C ASP A 125 -43.73 -22.44 -9.59
N GLY A 126 -44.81 -22.51 -8.80
CA GLY A 126 -46.11 -21.94 -9.17
C GLY A 126 -46.78 -22.52 -10.42
N ALA A 127 -46.21 -23.55 -11.04
CA ALA A 127 -46.80 -24.23 -12.17
C ALA A 127 -47.83 -25.28 -11.68
N PHE A 128 -49.04 -24.81 -11.41
CA PHE A 128 -50.21 -25.69 -11.37
C PHE A 128 -50.39 -26.30 -12.77
N VAL A 129 -49.98 -27.56 -12.95
CA VAL A 129 -50.42 -28.34 -14.10
C VAL A 129 -51.83 -28.80 -13.80
N ALA A 130 -52.79 -28.19 -14.49
CA ALA A 130 -54.21 -28.53 -14.50
C ALA A 130 -54.48 -29.86 -15.22
#